data_AF-T1HXZ6-F1
#
_entry.id   AF-T1HXZ6-F1
#
_cell.length_a   1.000
_cell.length_b   1.000
_cell.length_c   1.000
_cell.angle_alpha   90.00
_cell.angle_beta   90.00
_cell.angle_gamma   90.00
#
_symmetry.space_group_name_H-M   'P 1'
#
loop_
_entity.id
_entity.type
_entity.pdbx_description
1 polymer ?
#
loop_
_entity_poly.entity_id
_entity_poly.type
_entity_poly.pdbx_seq_one_letter_code
_entity_poly.pdbx_strand_id
1 'polypeptide(L)'
;MVNVQDCLYCSKSIADNEKSSDNVYTCDGCNGFVHSSCAGLSTSEAKCMALKRRTLKFLCNDCNIGLKDLPSLKNLIMELKRDIANLKQQSNTCNCQYANDIFMQDKLVREFEDRDERKSNLIIFNLPEEDREDNEEKKSNDKNQVEMLVRSAG
;
A
#
# COMPACT_ATOMS: atom_id res chain seq x y z
N MET A 1 24.64 14.27 -44.04
CA MET A 1 24.75 13.27 -42.95
C MET A 1 24.06 12.01 -43.45
N VAL A 2 24.80 10.95 -43.74
CA VAL A 2 24.22 9.68 -44.21
C VAL A 2 23.50 9.07 -43.02
N ASN A 3 22.19 8.86 -43.14
CA ASN A 3 21.37 8.26 -42.09
C ASN A 3 21.64 6.75 -42.08
N VAL A 4 22.76 6.35 -41.46
CA VAL A 4 23.16 4.95 -41.35
C VAL A 4 22.12 4.24 -40.48
N GLN A 5 21.40 3.30 -41.07
CA GLN A 5 20.48 2.45 -40.34
C GLN A 5 21.19 1.13 -40.04
N ASP A 6 21.31 0.81 -38.76
CA ASP A 6 21.98 -0.40 -38.30
C ASP A 6 20.99 -1.55 -38.12
N CYS A 7 21.48 -2.77 -38.29
CA CYS A 7 20.73 -3.98 -37.98
C CYS A 7 20.44 -4.07 -36.47
N LEU A 8 19.18 -4.34 -36.10
CA LEU A 8 18.76 -4.45 -34.70
C LEU A 8 19.46 -5.57 -33.90
N TYR A 9 20.07 -6.55 -34.57
CA TYR A 9 20.66 -7.72 -33.90
C TYR A 9 22.19 -7.69 -33.85
N CYS A 10 22.85 -7.16 -34.88
CA CYS A 10 24.30 -7.20 -34.99
C CYS A 10 24.96 -5.82 -35.01
N SER A 11 24.16 -4.75 -34.99
CA SER A 11 24.59 -3.35 -34.99
C SER A 11 25.53 -2.99 -36.15
N LYS A 12 25.54 -3.80 -37.22
CA LYS A 12 26.25 -3.50 -38.46
C LYS A 12 25.37 -2.64 -39.35
N SER A 13 25.99 -1.69 -40.03
CA SER A 13 25.32 -0.79 -40.97
C SER A 13 24.67 -1.55 -42.12
N ILE A 14 23.42 -1.22 -42.42
CA ILE A 14 22.71 -1.70 -43.60
C ILE A 14 22.85 -0.63 -44.68
N ALA A 15 23.49 -0.99 -45.79
CA ALA A 15 23.69 -0.08 -46.89
C ALA A 15 22.35 0.22 -47.60
N ASP A 16 22.18 1.44 -48.13
CA ASP A 16 20.91 1.87 -48.74
C ASP A 16 20.48 1.00 -49.93
N ASN A 17 21.44 0.44 -50.66
CA ASN A 17 21.21 -0.51 -51.76
C ASN A 17 20.69 -1.87 -51.29
N GLU A 18 20.93 -2.26 -50.04
CA GLU A 18 20.49 -3.53 -49.47
C GLU A 18 19.08 -3.45 -48.87
N LYS A 19 18.58 -2.25 -48.55
CA LYS A 19 17.24 -2.03 -47.96
C LYS A 19 16.09 -2.48 -48.86
N SER A 20 16.30 -2.50 -50.17
CA SER A 20 15.32 -2.95 -51.17
C SER A 20 15.57 -4.38 -51.66
N SER A 21 16.55 -5.06 -51.09
CA SER A 21 16.94 -6.43 -51.46
C SER A 21 16.30 -7.47 -50.53
N ASP A 22 16.21 -8.71 -50.99
CA ASP A 22 15.75 -9.87 -50.19
C ASP A 22 16.68 -10.20 -48.99
N ASN A 23 17.76 -9.43 -48.82
CA ASN A 23 18.74 -9.62 -47.74
C ASN A 23 18.41 -8.83 -46.47
N VAL A 24 17.37 -7.99 -46.47
CA VAL A 24 16.98 -7.18 -45.31
C VAL A 24 15.48 -7.29 -45.06
N TYR A 25 15.12 -7.57 -43.81
CA TYR A 25 13.73 -7.56 -43.35
C TYR A 25 13.46 -6.34 -42.47
N THR A 26 12.23 -5.82 -42.57
CA THR A 26 11.74 -4.74 -41.73
C THR A 26 10.80 -5.32 -40.68
N CYS A 27 11.04 -5.01 -39.42
CA CYS A 27 10.16 -5.37 -38.31
C CYS A 27 8.82 -4.64 -38.43
N ASP A 28 7.71 -5.37 -38.43
CA ASP A 28 6.34 -4.81 -38.51
C ASP A 28 5.91 -4.10 -37.22
N GLY A 29 6.68 -4.21 -36.14
CA GLY A 29 6.41 -3.56 -34.85
C GLY A 29 7.08 -2.21 -34.70
N CYS A 30 8.39 -2.14 -34.93
CA CYS A 30 9.20 -0.94 -34.72
C CYS A 30 9.74 -0.30 -36.02
N ASN A 31 9.46 -0.90 -37.19
CA ASN A 31 10.02 -0.50 -38.49
C ASN A 31 11.56 -0.51 -38.57
N GLY A 32 12.23 -1.16 -37.62
CA GLY A 32 13.68 -1.33 -37.66
C GLY A 32 14.11 -2.44 -38.62
N PHE A 33 15.36 -2.38 -39.04
CA PHE A 33 15.91 -3.26 -40.08
C PHE A 33 16.72 -4.40 -39.50
N VAL A 34 16.65 -5.55 -40.15
CA VAL A 34 17.32 -6.78 -39.72
C VAL A 34 17.88 -7.50 -40.94
N HIS A 35 19.17 -7.84 -40.92
CA HIS A 35 19.74 -8.69 -41.97
C HIS A 35 19.01 -10.04 -42.01
N SER A 36 18.84 -10.59 -43.22
CA SER A 36 18.21 -11.90 -43.42
C SER A 36 18.95 -13.01 -42.66
N SER A 37 20.28 -12.92 -42.59
CA SER A 37 21.12 -13.81 -41.77
C SER A 37 20.96 -13.63 -40.26
N CYS A 38 20.54 -12.45 -39.79
CA CYS A 38 20.30 -12.15 -38.38
C CYS A 38 18.86 -12.43 -37.94
N ALA A 39 17.92 -12.53 -38.87
CA ALA A 39 16.49 -12.67 -38.58
C ALA A 39 16.11 -14.04 -38.03
N GLY A 40 16.95 -15.07 -38.24
CA GLY A 40 16.69 -16.43 -37.77
C GLY A 40 15.48 -17.09 -38.45
N LEU A 41 15.06 -16.59 -39.62
CA LEU A 41 13.95 -17.15 -40.38
C LEU A 41 14.37 -18.40 -41.15
N SER A 42 13.50 -19.41 -41.16
CA SER A 42 13.64 -20.55 -42.05
C SER A 42 13.45 -20.16 -43.52
N THR A 43 13.84 -21.05 -44.43
CA THR A 43 13.73 -20.81 -45.88
C THR A 43 12.28 -20.64 -46.35
N SER A 44 11.31 -21.29 -45.71
CA SER A 44 9.88 -21.11 -45.97
C SER A 44 9.37 -19.76 -45.46
N GLU A 45 9.78 -19.34 -44.26
CA GLU A 45 9.40 -18.06 -43.68
C GLU A 45 9.97 -16.88 -44.47
N ALA A 46 11.24 -16.96 -44.88
CA ALA A 46 11.89 -15.98 -45.74
C ALA A 46 11.13 -15.76 -47.06
N LYS A 47 10.69 -16.85 -47.71
CA LYS A 47 9.86 -16.76 -48.93
C LYS A 47 8.53 -16.05 -48.69
N CYS A 48 7.90 -16.29 -47.54
CA CYS A 48 6.68 -15.59 -47.17
C CYS A 48 6.90 -14.09 -46.96
N MET A 49 8.08 -13.67 -46.51
CA MET A 49 8.40 -12.26 -46.28
C MET A 49 8.48 -11.44 -47.57
N ALA A 50 8.83 -12.06 -48.70
CA ALA A 50 8.91 -11.41 -50.02
C ALA A 50 7.52 -11.13 -50.66
N LEU A 51 6.43 -11.67 -50.09
CA LEU A 51 5.08 -11.49 -50.62
C LEU A 51 4.54 -10.09 -50.28
N LYS A 52 4.09 -9.34 -51.29
CA LYS A 52 3.52 -7.98 -51.13
C LYS A 52 2.30 -7.88 -50.20
N ARG A 53 1.56 -8.97 -50.03
CA ARG A 53 0.39 -9.07 -49.14
C ARG A 53 0.54 -10.30 -48.24
N ARG A 54 1.46 -10.19 -47.28
CA ARG A 54 1.69 -11.24 -46.28
C ARG A 54 0.75 -11.07 -45.09
N THR A 55 0.22 -12.18 -44.59
CA THR A 55 -0.49 -12.25 -43.30
C THR A 55 0.48 -12.46 -42.14
N LEU A 56 1.58 -13.17 -42.40
CA LEU A 56 2.65 -13.40 -41.46
C LEU A 56 3.44 -12.12 -41.22
N LYS A 57 3.54 -11.72 -39.95
CA LYS A 57 4.32 -10.55 -39.51
C LYS A 57 5.69 -10.99 -39.03
N PHE A 58 6.72 -10.23 -39.38
CA PHE A 58 8.06 -10.32 -38.82
C PHE A 58 8.20 -9.31 -37.68
N LEU A 59 8.55 -9.80 -36.50
CA LEU A 59 8.85 -8.97 -35.33
C LEU A 59 10.28 -9.23 -34.90
N CYS A 60 11.04 -8.16 -34.64
CA CYS A 60 12.33 -8.29 -33.97
C CYS A 60 12.14 -8.83 -32.55
N ASN A 61 13.23 -9.27 -31.93
CA ASN A 61 13.20 -9.91 -30.62
C ASN A 61 12.52 -9.01 -29.57
N ASP A 62 12.85 -7.73 -29.54
CA ASP A 62 12.29 -6.78 -28.57
C ASP A 62 10.79 -6.60 -28.75
N CYS A 63 10.31 -6.46 -29.99
CA CYS A 63 8.89 -6.37 -30.27
C CYS A 63 8.15 -7.68 -29.92
N ASN A 64 8.78 -8.82 -30.18
CA ASN A 64 8.20 -10.13 -29.85
C ASN A 64 8.11 -10.35 -28.33
N ILE A 65 9.16 -9.99 -27.58
CA ILE A 65 9.18 -10.03 -26.12
C ILE A 65 8.13 -9.09 -25.56
N GLY A 66 8.11 -7.82 -26.01
CA GLY A 66 7.13 -6.85 -25.57
C GLY A 66 5.68 -7.30 -25.82
N LEU A 67 5.41 -7.98 -26.94
CA LEU A 67 4.09 -8.53 -27.23
C LEU A 67 3.70 -9.68 -26.28
N LYS A 68 4.67 -10.51 -25.87
CA LYS A 68 4.46 -11.60 -24.91
C LYS A 68 4.28 -11.10 -23.48
N ASP A 69 4.89 -9.98 -23.13
CA ASP A 69 4.82 -9.40 -21.78
C ASP A 69 3.58 -8.53 -21.56
N LEU A 70 2.96 -8.04 -22.63
CA LEU A 70 1.76 -7.20 -22.59
C LEU A 70 0.59 -7.77 -21.75
N PRO A 71 0.23 -9.07 -21.86
CA PRO A 71 -0.80 -9.67 -21.01
C PRO A 71 -0.47 -9.63 -19.52
N SER A 72 0.77 -9.93 -19.15
CA SER A 72 1.24 -9.90 -17.76
C SER A 72 1.19 -8.49 -17.20
N LEU A 73 1.63 -7.50 -17.97
CA LEU A 73 1.54 -6.08 -17.59
C LEU A 73 0.09 -5.63 -17.42
N LYS A 74 -0.82 -6.04 -18.32
CA LYS A 74 -2.26 -5.75 -18.21
C LYS A 74 -2.85 -6.31 -16.92
N ASN A 75 -2.50 -7.55 -16.56
CA ASN A 75 -2.97 -8.17 -15.32
C ASN A 75 -2.47 -7.41 -14.09
N LEU A 76 -1.18 -7.04 -14.05
CA LEU A 76 -0.62 -6.25 -12.96
C LEU A 76 -1.33 -4.91 -12.80
N ILE A 77 -1.62 -4.20 -13.91
CA ILE A 77 -2.38 -2.94 -13.87
C ILE A 77 -3.80 -3.17 -13.31
N MET A 78 -4.46 -4.27 -13.66
CA MET A 78 -5.79 -4.60 -13.15
C MET A 78 -5.76 -4.89 -11.64
N GLU A 79 -4.77 -5.62 -11.16
CA GLU A 79 -4.58 -5.89 -9.73
C GLU A 79 -4.30 -4.61 -8.96
N LEU A 80 -3.38 -3.78 -9.43
CA LEU A 80 -3.07 -2.49 -8.81
C LEU A 80 -4.30 -1.56 -8.76
N LYS A 81 -5.10 -1.52 -9.82
CA LYS A 81 -6.36 -0.73 -9.84
C LYS A 81 -7.36 -1.24 -8.80
N ARG A 82 -7.47 -2.56 -8.64
CA ARG A 82 -8.32 -3.18 -7.61
C ARG A 82 -7.82 -2.81 -6.22
N ASP A 83 -6.52 -2.90 -5.98
CA ASP A 83 -5.93 -2.62 -4.66
C ASP A 83 -6.11 -1.14 -4.29
N ILE A 84 -5.93 -0.22 -5.26
CA ILE A 84 -6.24 1.22 -5.07
C ILE A 84 -7.73 1.42 -4.72
N ALA A 85 -8.64 0.71 -5.39
CA ALA A 85 -10.07 0.81 -5.09
C ALA A 85 -10.38 0.33 -3.66
N ASN A 86 -9.78 -0.78 -3.24
CA ASN A 86 -9.93 -1.34 -1.90
C ASN A 86 -9.38 -0.38 -0.83
N LEU A 87 -8.19 0.19 -1.04
CA LEU A 87 -7.58 1.14 -0.10
C LEU A 87 -8.43 2.41 0.03
N LYS A 88 -8.95 2.94 -1.08
CA LYS A 88 -9.86 4.08 -1.06
C LYS A 88 -11.14 3.77 -0.28
N GLN A 89 -11.71 2.57 -0.43
CA GLN A 89 -12.85 2.15 0.37
C GLN A 89 -12.51 2.09 1.86
N GLN A 90 -11.39 1.46 2.24
CA GLN A 90 -10.95 1.37 3.65
C GLN A 90 -10.71 2.74 4.29
N SER A 91 -10.15 3.71 3.55
CA SER A 91 -9.96 5.07 4.05
C SER A 91 -11.29 5.77 4.39
N ASN A 92 -12.37 5.42 3.69
CA ASN A 92 -13.70 5.96 3.96
C ASN A 92 -14.41 5.25 5.12
N THR A 93 -14.08 3.98 5.40
CA THR A 93 -14.69 3.20 6.50
C THR A 93 -13.98 3.37 7.85
N CYS A 94 -12.75 3.87 7.90
CA CYS A 94 -11.92 3.91 9.13
C CYS A 94 -12.15 5.15 10.03
N ASN A 95 -13.00 6.11 9.64
CA ASN A 95 -13.18 7.34 10.44
C ASN A 95 -14.02 7.19 11.72
N CYS A 96 -14.52 5.99 12.05
CA CYS A 96 -15.34 5.76 13.26
C CYS A 96 -14.66 4.91 14.35
N GLN A 97 -13.51 4.29 14.09
CA GLN A 97 -12.82 3.46 15.10
C GLN A 97 -11.92 4.29 16.02
N TYR A 98 -11.20 5.28 15.48
CA TYR A 98 -10.31 6.14 16.28
C TYR A 98 -11.04 6.99 17.33
N ALA A 99 -12.25 7.46 17.02
CA ALA A 99 -13.05 8.23 17.97
C ALA A 99 -13.50 7.39 19.18
N ASN A 100 -13.78 6.10 18.96
CA ASN A 100 -14.14 5.17 20.03
C ASN A 100 -12.93 4.79 20.89
N ASP A 101 -11.76 4.58 20.30
CA ASP A 101 -10.55 4.25 21.06
C ASP A 101 -10.06 5.41 21.95
N ILE A 102 -10.12 6.64 21.45
CA ILE A 102 -9.80 7.84 22.24
C ILE A 102 -10.81 8.01 23.40
N PHE A 103 -12.11 7.83 23.12
CA PHE A 103 -13.14 7.91 24.15
C PHE A 103 -12.99 6.82 25.23
N MET A 104 -12.59 5.61 24.83
CA MET A 104 -12.32 4.50 25.76
C MET A 104 -11.08 4.75 26.61
N GLN A 105 -10.00 5.31 26.05
CA GLN A 105 -8.81 5.70 26.80
C GLN A 105 -9.12 6.75 27.87
N ASP A 106 -9.88 7.80 27.53
CA ASP A 106 -10.27 8.85 28.47
C ASP A 106 -11.16 8.35 29.61
N LYS A 107 -11.94 7.30 29.36
CA LYS A 107 -12.77 6.65 30.40
C LYS A 107 -11.92 5.81 31.34
N LEU A 108 -10.92 5.11 30.83
CA LEU A 108 -9.99 4.31 31.63
C LEU A 108 -9.08 5.17 32.51
N VAL A 109 -8.60 6.32 31.99
CA VAL A 109 -7.78 7.27 32.78
C VAL A 109 -8.60 7.83 33.94
N ARG A 110 -9.82 8.29 33.68
CA ARG A 110 -10.71 8.81 34.74
C ARG A 110 -11.04 7.78 35.81
N GLU A 111 -11.25 6.52 35.45
CA GLU A 111 -11.48 5.46 36.44
C GLU A 111 -10.24 5.25 37.33
N PHE A 112 -9.04 5.34 36.77
CA PHE A 112 -7.80 5.22 37.53
C PHE A 112 -7.64 6.36 38.53
N GLU A 113 -7.91 7.59 38.13
CA GLU A 113 -7.90 8.78 39.00
C GLU A 113 -8.93 8.63 40.14
N ASP A 114 -10.15 8.21 39.80
CA ASP A 114 -11.23 7.94 40.75
C ASP A 114 -10.86 6.89 41.81
N ARG A 115 -10.15 5.82 41.41
CA ARG A 115 -9.65 4.79 42.32
C ARG A 115 -8.50 5.34 43.16
N ASP A 116 -7.65 6.17 42.57
CA ASP A 116 -6.51 6.76 43.26
C ASP A 116 -6.96 7.75 44.35
N GLU A 117 -8.03 8.52 44.10
CA GLU A 117 -8.64 9.38 45.12
C GLU A 117 -9.27 8.57 46.26
N ARG A 118 -9.96 7.47 45.92
CA ARG A 118 -10.69 6.65 46.90
C ARG A 118 -9.83 5.60 47.61
N LYS A 119 -8.60 5.34 47.15
CA LYS A 119 -7.72 4.30 47.74
C LYS A 119 -7.37 4.58 49.20
N SER A 120 -7.50 5.83 49.64
CA SER A 120 -7.22 6.27 51.01
C SER A 120 -8.48 6.48 51.84
N ASN A 121 -9.65 6.03 51.37
CA ASN A 121 -10.86 6.04 52.18
C ASN A 121 -10.70 5.08 53.37
N LEU A 122 -10.77 5.62 54.58
CA LEU A 122 -10.68 4.88 55.83
C LEU A 122 -12.07 4.64 56.39
N ILE A 123 -12.38 3.40 56.76
CA ILE A 123 -13.60 3.04 57.49
C ILE A 123 -13.19 2.79 58.94
N ILE A 124 -13.73 3.59 59.86
CA ILE A 124 -13.47 3.45 61.29
C ILE A 124 -14.67 2.75 61.90
N PHE A 125 -14.45 1.54 62.39
CA PHE A 125 -15.49 0.73 63.01
C PHE A 125 -15.63 1.08 64.49
N ASN A 126 -16.87 1.03 65.00
CA ASN A 126 -17.21 1.23 66.40
C ASN A 126 -16.95 2.66 66.94
N LEU A 127 -17.00 3.67 66.05
CA LEU A 127 -17.06 5.07 66.46
C LEU A 127 -18.49 5.40 66.92
N PRO A 128 -18.70 5.99 68.10
CA PRO A 128 -20.02 6.35 68.58
C PRO A 128 -20.63 7.46 67.73
N GLU A 129 -21.82 7.21 67.15
CA GLU A 129 -22.56 8.20 66.37
C GLU A 129 -23.24 9.23 67.27
N GLU A 130 -23.16 10.51 66.90
CA GLU A 130 -23.87 11.59 67.59
C GLU A 130 -25.27 11.81 67.00
N ASP A 131 -26.29 11.84 67.85
CA ASP A 131 -27.70 11.95 67.45
C ASP A 131 -28.19 13.41 67.33
N ARG A 132 -27.40 14.27 66.69
CA ARG A 132 -27.75 15.70 66.46
C ARG A 132 -28.50 15.90 65.13
N GLU A 133 -29.37 16.89 65.03
CA GLU A 133 -30.11 17.12 63.77
C GLU A 133 -29.29 17.88 62.71
N ASP A 134 -28.24 18.62 63.10
CA ASP A 134 -27.41 19.39 62.18
C ASP A 134 -26.27 18.56 61.57
N ASN A 135 -26.32 18.40 60.24
CA ASN A 135 -25.33 17.65 59.48
C ASN A 135 -23.94 18.29 59.45
N GLU A 136 -23.82 19.61 59.51
CA GLU A 136 -22.51 20.27 59.51
C GLU A 136 -21.81 20.14 60.87
N GLU A 137 -22.58 20.22 61.95
CA GLU A 137 -22.06 20.00 63.31
C GLU A 137 -21.64 18.52 63.50
N LYS A 138 -22.43 17.58 62.99
CA LYS A 138 -22.10 16.14 62.95
C LYS A 138 -20.76 15.88 62.24
N LYS A 139 -20.59 16.38 61.01
CA LYS A 139 -19.34 16.24 60.25
C LYS A 139 -18.14 16.81 61.00
N SER A 140 -18.31 17.95 61.67
CA SER A 140 -17.24 18.57 62.45
C SER A 140 -16.85 17.72 63.65
N ASN A 141 -17.82 17.15 64.37
CA ASN A 141 -17.56 16.30 65.53
C ASN A 141 -16.93 14.97 65.13
N ASP A 142 -17.44 14.33 64.07
CA ASP A 142 -16.86 13.10 63.52
C ASP A 142 -15.40 13.32 63.12
N LYS A 143 -15.10 14.43 62.43
CA LYS A 143 -13.73 14.79 62.07
C LYS A 143 -12.82 14.94 63.29
N ASN A 144 -13.29 15.62 64.33
CA ASN A 144 -12.53 15.80 65.57
C ASN A 144 -12.27 14.47 66.29
N GLN A 145 -13.26 13.58 66.35
CA GLN A 145 -13.10 12.25 66.94
C GLN A 145 -12.07 11.41 66.17
N VAL A 146 -12.12 11.44 64.84
CA VAL A 146 -11.15 10.77 63.98
C VAL A 146 -9.73 11.33 64.18
N GLU A 147 -9.57 12.65 64.24
CA GLU A 147 -8.26 13.29 64.49
C GLU A 147 -7.67 12.89 65.85
N MET A 148 -8.49 12.78 66.91
CA MET A 148 -8.01 12.31 68.21
C MET A 148 -7.55 10.86 68.17
N LEU A 149 -8.29 9.98 67.50
CA LEU A 149 -7.91 8.57 67.35
C LEU A 149 -6.58 8.42 66.61
N VAL A 150 -6.41 9.12 65.49
CA VAL A 150 -5.16 9.10 64.71
C VAL A 150 -3.97 9.60 65.54
N ARG A 151 -4.16 10.65 66.34
CA ARG A 151 -3.10 11.18 67.23
C ARG A 151 -2.74 10.26 68.40
N SER A 152 -3.70 9.45 68.87
CA SER A 152 -3.47 8.51 69.96
C SER A 152 -2.85 7.17 69.52
N ALA A 153 -2.87 6.89 68.22
CA ALA A 153 -2.39 5.65 67.62
C ALA A 153 -0.96 5.72 67.06
N GLY A 154 -0.30 6.89 67.12
CA GLY A 154 1.10 7.11 66.73
C GLY A 154 1.98 7.40 67.95
#